data_AF-A0A949Y546-F1
#
_entry.id   AF-A0A949Y546-F1
#
_cell.length_a   1.000
_cell.length_b   1.000
_cell.length_c   1.000
_cell.angle_alpha   90.00
_cell.angle_beta   90.00
_cell.angle_gamma   90.00
#
_symmetry.space_group_name_H-M   'P 1'
#
loop_
_entity.id
_entity.type
_entity.pdbx_description
1 polymer ?
#
loop_
_entity_poly.entity_id
_entity_poly.type
_entity_poly.pdbx_seq_one_letter_code
_entity_poly.pdbx_strand_id
1 'polypeptide(L)'
;MAAPIKFESPRRNAHEELLERLERAPAEHAEALLAFCDLLQGLHDRGVLDAANGALSSGNFILDTVVETANAPENIRAIRNLLILSKVLSDIDPDVLGSLLGAVPKALQQVSSDKNSAPGMLSLLQKFNSRDSRRGMAFAANLLESLGKRLGEKKGG
;
A
#
# COMPACT_ATOMS: atom_id res chain seq x y z
N MET A 1 0.30 -36.64 -57.18
CA MET A 1 -0.11 -36.21 -55.81
C MET A 1 1.17 -35.95 -55.02
N ALA A 2 1.42 -34.72 -54.59
CA ALA A 2 2.62 -34.36 -53.83
C ALA A 2 2.37 -34.52 -52.32
N ALA A 3 3.31 -35.12 -51.60
CA ALA A 3 3.24 -35.28 -50.14
C ALA A 3 3.59 -33.96 -49.42
N PRO A 4 2.94 -33.61 -48.30
CA PRO A 4 3.18 -32.36 -47.60
C PRO A 4 4.49 -32.39 -46.81
N ILE A 5 5.30 -31.33 -46.96
CA ILE A 5 6.54 -31.13 -46.22
C ILE A 5 6.18 -30.71 -44.78
N LYS A 6 6.60 -31.51 -43.80
CA LYS A 6 6.54 -31.17 -42.37
C LYS A 6 7.59 -30.09 -42.10
N PHE A 7 7.15 -28.84 -41.97
CA PHE A 7 8.01 -27.76 -41.47
C PHE A 7 8.12 -27.87 -39.95
N GLU A 8 9.15 -28.57 -39.46
CA GLU A 8 9.65 -28.37 -38.10
C GLU A 8 10.59 -27.17 -38.12
N SER A 9 10.07 -26.01 -37.69
CA SER A 9 10.90 -24.84 -37.41
C SER A 9 11.86 -25.22 -36.26
N PRO A 10 13.20 -25.20 -36.46
CA PRO A 10 14.10 -25.36 -35.34
C PRO A 10 13.87 -24.14 -34.45
N ARG A 11 13.34 -24.36 -33.25
CA ARG A 11 13.24 -23.33 -32.21
C ARG A 11 14.65 -22.84 -31.93
N ARG A 12 15.05 -21.74 -32.58
CA ARG A 12 16.30 -21.03 -32.28
C ARG A 12 16.22 -20.63 -30.81
N ASN A 13 17.12 -21.18 -29.98
CA ASN A 13 17.14 -20.97 -28.54
C ASN A 13 17.39 -19.48 -28.27
N ALA A 14 16.33 -18.72 -27.97
CA ALA A 14 16.42 -17.28 -27.64
C ALA A 14 17.45 -17.01 -26.52
N HIS A 15 17.68 -18.00 -25.65
CA HIS A 15 18.66 -17.99 -24.59
C HIS A 15 20.12 -17.94 -25.09
N GLU A 16 20.45 -18.67 -26.16
CA GLU A 16 21.81 -18.70 -26.73
C GLU A 16 22.12 -17.37 -27.45
N GLU A 17 21.13 -16.79 -28.14
CA GLU A 17 21.27 -15.48 -28.80
C GLU A 17 21.42 -14.32 -27.81
N LEU A 18 20.80 -14.44 -26.63
CA LEU A 18 20.96 -13.47 -25.53
C LEU A 18 22.35 -13.56 -24.89
N LEU A 19 22.87 -14.77 -24.69
CA LEU A 19 24.22 -14.99 -24.16
C LEU A 19 25.29 -14.44 -25.11
N GLU A 20 25.17 -14.70 -26.41
CA GLU A 20 26.11 -14.19 -27.41
C GLU A 20 26.10 -12.65 -27.51
N ARG A 21 24.94 -12.03 -27.26
CA ARG A 21 24.79 -10.56 -27.19
C ARG A 21 25.36 -9.97 -25.90
N LEU A 22 25.26 -10.68 -24.79
CA LEU A 22 25.83 -10.26 -23.51
C LEU A 22 27.36 -10.35 -23.54
N GLU A 23 27.93 -11.39 -24.17
CA GLU A 23 29.37 -11.56 -24.38
C GLU A 23 29.98 -10.45 -25.26
N ARG A 24 29.18 -9.81 -26.12
CA ARG A 24 29.62 -8.70 -27.00
C ARG A 24 29.35 -7.31 -26.44
N ALA A 25 28.73 -7.18 -25.26
CA ALA A 25 28.48 -5.88 -24.65
C ALA A 25 29.78 -5.24 -24.13
N PRO A 26 30.01 -3.92 -24.31
CA PRO A 26 31.22 -3.27 -23.85
C PRO A 26 31.36 -3.42 -22.32
N ALA A 27 32.54 -3.88 -21.88
CA ALA A 27 32.83 -4.27 -20.50
C ALA A 27 32.52 -3.18 -19.45
N GLU A 28 32.45 -1.91 -19.86
CA GLU A 28 32.07 -0.76 -19.01
C GLU A 28 30.62 -0.80 -18.50
N HIS A 29 29.72 -1.52 -19.19
CA HIS A 29 28.32 -1.67 -18.77
C HIS A 29 28.02 -3.04 -18.15
N ALA A 30 28.98 -3.98 -18.19
CA ALA A 30 28.79 -5.33 -17.67
C ALA A 30 28.57 -5.33 -16.15
N GLU A 31 29.28 -4.47 -15.41
CA GLU A 31 29.13 -4.35 -13.96
C GLU A 31 27.75 -3.79 -13.56
N ALA A 32 27.28 -2.76 -14.25
CA ALA A 32 25.95 -2.18 -14.00
C ALA A 32 24.82 -3.16 -14.35
N LEU A 33 24.98 -3.93 -15.42
CA LEU A 33 24.04 -4.98 -15.81
C LEU A 33 24.01 -6.12 -14.80
N LEU A 34 25.17 -6.55 -14.30
CA LEU A 34 25.26 -7.56 -13.24
C LEU A 34 24.60 -7.08 -11.96
N ALA A 35 24.88 -5.84 -11.51
CA ALA A 35 24.24 -5.27 -10.33
C ALA A 35 22.72 -5.15 -10.48
N PHE A 36 22.24 -4.84 -11.69
CA PHE A 36 20.81 -4.83 -11.99
C PHE A 36 20.20 -6.23 -11.98
N CYS A 37 20.90 -7.23 -12.53
CA CYS A 37 20.50 -8.63 -12.45
C CYS A 37 20.42 -9.12 -11.00
N ASP A 38 21.41 -8.79 -10.16
CA ASP A 38 21.42 -9.16 -8.74
C ASP A 38 20.25 -8.52 -7.98
N LEU A 39 19.95 -7.26 -8.27
CA LEU A 39 18.79 -6.57 -7.70
C LEU A 39 17.48 -7.25 -8.10
N LEU A 40 17.31 -7.56 -9.39
CA LEU A 40 16.13 -8.27 -9.89
C LEU A 40 16.00 -9.65 -9.26
N GLN A 41 17.10 -10.38 -9.12
CA GLN A 41 17.14 -11.69 -8.48
C GLN A 41 16.71 -11.59 -7.02
N GLY A 42 17.25 -10.62 -6.27
CA GLY A 42 16.86 -10.39 -4.87
C GLY A 42 15.39 -9.99 -4.69
N LEU A 43 14.79 -9.31 -5.66
CA LEU A 43 13.35 -9.01 -5.68
C LEU A 43 12.51 -10.25 -6.04
N HIS A 44 13.03 -11.13 -6.90
CA HIS A 44 12.38 -12.37 -7.29
C HIS A 44 12.33 -13.36 -6.12
N ASP A 45 13.47 -13.56 -5.44
CA ASP A 45 13.59 -14.48 -4.30
C ASP A 45 12.65 -14.12 -3.14
N ARG A 46 12.29 -12.84 -3.02
CA ARG A 46 11.36 -12.32 -2.01
C ARG A 46 9.90 -12.32 -2.47
N GLY A 47 9.61 -12.87 -3.66
CA GLY A 47 8.27 -12.95 -4.25
C GLY A 47 7.68 -11.59 -4.65
N VAL A 48 8.49 -10.52 -4.65
CA VAL A 48 8.03 -9.16 -4.96
C VAL A 48 7.68 -9.03 -6.44
N LEU A 49 8.51 -9.64 -7.31
CA LEU A 49 8.24 -9.70 -8.75
C LEU A 49 6.98 -10.51 -9.07
N ASP A 50 6.71 -11.59 -8.35
CA ASP A 50 5.52 -12.41 -8.56
C ASP A 50 4.25 -11.69 -8.07
N ALA A 51 4.33 -10.99 -6.94
CA ALA A 51 3.25 -10.14 -6.45
C ALA A 51 2.95 -8.99 -7.42
N ALA A 52 3.98 -8.34 -7.95
CA ALA A 52 3.85 -7.29 -8.96
C ALA A 52 3.24 -7.83 -10.26
N ASN A 53 3.72 -9.00 -10.74
CA ASN A 53 3.17 -9.66 -11.93
C ASN A 53 1.71 -10.11 -11.73
N GLY A 54 1.34 -10.60 -10.54
CA GLY A 54 -0.05 -10.94 -10.22
C GLY A 54 -0.97 -9.71 -10.24
N ALA A 55 -0.50 -8.58 -9.72
CA ALA A 55 -1.22 -7.31 -9.76
C ALA A 55 -1.35 -6.78 -11.20
N LEU A 56 -0.29 -6.85 -12.00
CA LEU A 56 -0.25 -6.38 -13.39
C LEU A 56 -1.06 -7.28 -14.35
N SER A 57 -1.02 -8.60 -14.15
CA SER A 57 -1.85 -9.55 -14.90
C SER A 57 -3.34 -9.32 -14.67
N SER A 58 -3.71 -8.70 -13.54
CA SER A 58 -5.09 -8.40 -13.18
C SER A 58 -5.55 -7.03 -13.72
N GLY A 59 -4.63 -6.16 -14.13
CA GLY A 59 -4.95 -4.84 -14.66
C GLY A 59 -3.96 -4.46 -15.75
N ASN A 60 -4.42 -4.45 -17.00
CA ASN A 60 -3.64 -4.01 -18.17
C ASN A 60 -2.96 -2.65 -17.90
N PHE A 61 -1.72 -2.69 -17.44
CA PHE A 61 -0.95 -1.52 -17.05
C PHE A 61 0.06 -1.26 -18.16
N ILE A 62 -0.12 -0.14 -18.86
CA ILE A 62 0.78 0.30 -19.92
C ILE A 62 2.03 0.85 -19.22
N LEU A 63 3.10 0.06 -19.11
CA LEU A 63 4.32 0.42 -18.39
C LEU A 63 4.94 1.76 -18.82
N ASP A 64 4.80 2.15 -20.09
CA ASP A 64 5.42 3.38 -20.62
C ASP A 64 4.83 4.67 -20.02
N THR A 65 3.57 4.67 -19.57
CA THR A 65 2.95 5.85 -18.96
C THR A 65 3.31 5.99 -17.48
N VAL A 66 3.78 4.92 -16.85
CA VAL A 66 3.90 4.79 -15.39
C VAL A 66 5.11 5.52 -14.86
N VAL A 67 6.23 5.45 -15.58
CA VAL A 67 7.49 6.05 -15.13
C VAL A 67 7.41 7.58 -15.22
N GLU A 68 6.83 8.11 -16.30
CA GLU A 68 6.60 9.55 -16.47
C GLU A 68 5.60 10.07 -15.43
N THR A 69 4.49 9.32 -15.20
CA THR A 69 3.48 9.71 -14.22
C THR A 69 3.96 9.56 -12.78
N ALA A 70 4.72 8.53 -12.42
CA ALA A 70 5.25 8.35 -11.06
C ALA A 70 6.19 9.49 -10.65
N ASN A 71 6.95 10.05 -11.61
CA ASN A 71 7.84 11.18 -11.39
C ASN A 71 7.12 12.54 -11.38
N ALA A 72 5.82 12.59 -11.68
CA ALA A 72 5.05 13.81 -11.49
C ALA A 72 5.05 14.23 -10.01
N PRO A 73 5.24 15.52 -9.69
CA PRO A 73 5.32 16.00 -8.31
C PRO A 73 4.05 15.72 -7.50
N GLU A 74 2.89 15.57 -8.15
CA GLU A 74 1.63 15.13 -7.56
C GLU A 74 1.72 13.68 -7.05
N ASN A 75 2.31 12.79 -7.85
CA ASN A 75 2.40 11.37 -7.55
C ASN A 75 3.47 11.09 -6.51
N ILE A 76 4.60 11.81 -6.54
CA ILE A 76 5.60 11.78 -5.46
C ILE A 76 4.97 12.20 -4.12
N ARG A 77 4.12 13.23 -4.11
CA ARG A 77 3.38 13.65 -2.91
C ARG A 77 2.40 12.57 -2.45
N ALA A 78 1.66 11.95 -3.36
CA ALA A 78 0.74 10.86 -3.03
C ALA A 78 1.47 9.66 -2.43
N ILE A 79 2.57 9.22 -3.04
CA ILE A 79 3.43 8.13 -2.54
C ILE A 79 3.98 8.48 -1.16
N ARG A 80 4.49 9.71 -0.97
CA ARG A 80 4.99 10.17 0.33
C ARG A 80 3.89 10.12 1.41
N ASN A 81 2.69 10.58 1.08
CA ASN A 81 1.55 10.52 2.00
C ASN A 81 1.18 9.07 2.34
N LEU A 82 1.19 8.17 1.35
CA LEU A 82 0.94 6.75 1.56
C LEU A 82 1.99 6.10 2.48
N LEU A 83 3.26 6.40 2.28
CA LEU A 83 4.34 5.92 3.15
C LEU A 83 4.19 6.44 4.59
N ILE A 84 3.82 7.71 4.76
CA ILE A 84 3.54 8.29 6.09
C ILE A 84 2.34 7.57 6.73
N LEU A 85 1.26 7.34 5.97
CA LEU A 85 0.09 6.60 6.46
C LEU A 85 0.46 5.16 6.86
N SER A 86 1.27 4.48 6.05
CA SER A 86 1.77 3.13 6.37
C SER A 86 2.60 3.13 7.65
N LYS A 87 3.44 4.15 7.86
CA LYS A 87 4.21 4.28 9.09
C LYS A 87 3.31 4.52 10.30
N VAL A 88 2.34 5.43 10.18
CA VAL A 88 1.35 5.68 11.24
C VAL A 88 0.60 4.40 11.58
N LEU A 89 0.16 3.64 10.57
CA LEU A 89 -0.55 2.38 10.79
C LEU A 89 0.34 1.32 11.47
N SER A 90 1.63 1.29 11.14
CA SER A 90 2.61 0.39 11.77
C SER A 90 2.98 0.80 13.20
N ASP A 91 2.92 2.09 13.53
CA ASP A 91 3.24 2.61 14.86
C ASP A 91 2.05 2.47 15.84
N ILE A 92 0.84 2.22 15.33
CA ILE A 92 -0.35 2.00 16.16
C ILE A 92 -0.35 0.57 16.72
N ASP A 93 -0.58 0.45 18.04
CA ASP A 93 -0.75 -0.84 18.70
C ASP A 93 -1.94 -1.63 18.10
N PRO A 94 -1.73 -2.89 17.65
CA PRO A 94 -2.78 -3.70 17.04
C PRO A 94 -4.00 -3.93 17.95
N ASP A 95 -3.83 -3.97 19.27
CA ASP A 95 -4.94 -4.14 20.22
C ASP A 95 -5.82 -2.88 20.27
N VAL A 96 -5.21 -1.71 20.18
CA VAL A 96 -5.91 -0.42 20.10
C VAL A 96 -6.67 -0.32 18.77
N LEU A 97 -6.01 -0.66 17.66
CA LEU A 97 -6.64 -0.65 16.34
C LEU A 97 -7.82 -1.64 16.27
N GLY A 98 -7.63 -2.86 16.78
CA GLY A 98 -8.68 -3.87 16.86
C GLY A 98 -9.86 -3.44 17.73
N SER A 99 -9.60 -2.78 18.87
CA SER A 99 -10.63 -2.25 19.75
C SER A 99 -11.47 -1.16 19.07
N LEU A 100 -10.82 -0.25 18.33
CA LEU A 100 -11.49 0.82 17.58
C LEU A 100 -12.33 0.25 16.43
N LEU A 101 -11.74 -0.63 15.62
CA LEU A 101 -12.43 -1.27 14.50
C LEU A 101 -13.59 -2.15 14.98
N GLY A 102 -13.46 -2.80 16.13
CA GLY A 102 -14.53 -3.59 16.76
C GLY A 102 -15.65 -2.74 17.37
N ALA A 103 -15.39 -1.47 17.71
CA ALA A 103 -16.41 -0.57 18.24
C ALA A 103 -17.36 -0.05 17.15
N VAL A 104 -16.89 0.11 15.91
CA VAL A 104 -17.68 0.60 14.77
C VAL A 104 -18.92 -0.28 14.47
N PRO A 105 -18.80 -1.60 14.23
CA PRO A 105 -19.96 -2.44 13.95
C PRO A 105 -20.89 -2.52 15.16
N LYS A 106 -20.36 -2.50 16.39
CA LYS A 106 -21.17 -2.47 17.61
C LYS A 106 -22.02 -1.20 17.69
N ALA A 107 -21.44 -0.04 17.38
CA ALA A 107 -22.17 1.22 17.33
C ALA A 107 -23.26 1.21 16.24
N LEU A 108 -22.95 0.70 15.04
CA LEU A 108 -23.92 0.57 13.95
C LEU A 108 -25.06 -0.41 14.26
N GLN A 109 -24.76 -1.53 14.93
CA GLN A 109 -25.76 -2.49 15.41
C GLN A 109 -26.66 -1.87 16.49
N GLN A 110 -26.09 -1.07 17.39
CA GLN A 110 -26.85 -0.38 18.43
C GLN A 110 -27.86 0.62 17.84
N VAL A 111 -27.46 1.36 16.79
CA VAL A 111 -28.35 2.27 16.06
C VAL A 111 -29.43 1.50 15.28
N SER A 112 -29.09 0.33 14.75
CA SER A 112 -30.01 -0.46 13.91
C SER A 112 -31.01 -1.31 14.71
N SER A 113 -30.63 -1.74 15.92
CA SER A 113 -31.47 -2.59 16.79
C SER A 113 -32.52 -1.78 17.54
N ASP A 114 -32.28 -0.49 17.77
CA ASP A 114 -33.20 0.45 18.45
C ASP A 114 -34.25 1.05 17.49
N LYS A 115 -34.70 0.26 16.50
CA LYS A 115 -35.56 0.70 15.40
C LYS A 115 -36.96 1.17 15.81
N ASN A 116 -37.37 1.00 17.08
CA ASN A 116 -38.74 1.23 17.52
C ASN A 116 -38.91 2.32 18.60
N SER A 117 -37.84 3.01 19.01
CA SER A 117 -37.96 4.21 19.86
C SER A 117 -36.71 5.08 19.76
N ALA A 118 -36.84 6.28 19.21
CA ALA A 118 -35.78 7.28 19.32
C ALA A 118 -35.46 7.49 20.82
N PRO A 119 -34.18 7.46 21.22
CA PRO A 119 -33.82 7.69 22.61
C PRO A 119 -34.37 9.04 23.07
N GLY A 120 -35.08 9.07 24.19
CA GLY A 120 -35.60 10.32 24.74
C GLY A 120 -34.48 11.31 25.06
N MET A 121 -34.75 12.62 24.95
CA MET A 121 -33.78 13.70 25.20
C MET A 121 -33.01 13.54 26.53
N LEU A 122 -33.69 13.05 27.56
CA LEU A 122 -33.13 12.77 28.89
C LEU A 122 -32.11 11.62 28.88
N SER A 123 -32.39 10.57 28.10
CA SER A 123 -31.48 9.43 27.91
C SER A 123 -30.24 9.83 27.11
N LEU A 124 -30.38 10.73 26.13
CA LEU A 124 -29.25 11.30 25.40
C LEU A 124 -28.34 12.13 26.33
N LEU A 125 -28.92 12.98 27.17
CA LEU A 125 -28.18 13.73 28.19
C LEU A 125 -27.45 12.80 29.18
N GLN A 126 -28.11 11.72 29.61
CA GLN A 126 -27.51 10.74 30.51
C GLN A 126 -26.38 9.95 29.82
N LYS A 127 -26.54 9.57 28.55
CA LYS A 127 -25.49 8.92 27.74
C LYS A 127 -24.29 9.85 27.53
N PHE A 128 -24.52 11.12 27.25
CA PHE A 128 -23.46 12.12 27.13
C PHE A 128 -22.70 12.32 28.46
N ASN A 129 -23.40 12.24 29.59
CA ASN A 129 -22.79 12.34 30.90
C ASN A 129 -22.28 11.00 31.46
N SER A 130 -22.34 9.92 30.68
CA SER A 130 -21.92 8.59 31.10
C SER A 130 -20.40 8.51 31.32
N ARG A 131 -19.98 7.53 32.13
CA ARG A 131 -18.56 7.28 32.40
C ARG A 131 -17.75 7.06 31.12
N ASP A 132 -18.32 6.33 30.16
CA ASP A 132 -17.63 5.99 28.91
C ASP A 132 -17.59 7.16 27.94
N SER A 133 -18.63 8.01 27.89
CA SER A 133 -18.57 9.26 27.12
C SER A 133 -17.53 10.23 27.66
N ARG A 134 -17.42 10.36 29.00
CA ARG A 134 -16.35 11.16 29.64
C ARG A 134 -14.94 10.61 29.33
N ARG A 135 -14.76 9.29 29.28
CA ARG A 135 -13.49 8.66 28.88
C ARG A 135 -13.14 8.98 27.42
N GLY A 136 -14.11 8.91 26.51
CA GLY A 136 -13.91 9.29 25.11
C GLY A 136 -13.57 10.78 24.96
N MET A 137 -14.24 11.66 25.69
CA MET A 137 -13.93 13.10 25.72
C MET A 137 -12.52 13.37 26.27
N ALA A 138 -12.10 12.68 27.33
CA ALA A 138 -10.74 12.81 27.86
C ALA A 138 -9.67 12.36 26.85
N PHE A 139 -9.92 11.24 26.14
CA PHE A 139 -9.05 10.80 25.05
C PHE A 139 -8.97 11.84 23.94
N ALA A 140 -10.11 12.37 23.47
CA ALA A 140 -10.14 13.41 22.45
C ALA A 140 -9.40 14.68 22.88
N ALA A 141 -9.55 15.10 24.14
CA ALA A 141 -8.83 16.24 24.71
C ALA A 141 -7.31 16.00 24.73
N ASN A 142 -6.86 14.82 25.16
CA ASN A 142 -5.44 14.46 25.15
C ASN A 142 -4.86 14.39 23.73
N LEU A 143 -5.63 13.89 22.75
CA LEU A 143 -5.25 13.93 21.34
C LEU A 143 -5.09 15.37 20.86
N LEU A 144 -6.07 16.24 21.16
CA LEU A 144 -5.99 17.65 20.79
C LEU A 144 -4.78 18.35 21.41
N GLU A 145 -4.49 18.08 22.68
CA GLU A 145 -3.34 18.65 23.39
C GLU A 145 -2.01 18.18 22.78
N SER A 146 -1.89 16.88 22.48
CA SER A 146 -0.67 16.33 21.86
C SER A 146 -0.45 16.87 20.44
N LEU A 147 -1.50 17.05 19.65
CA LEU A 147 -1.44 17.72 18.35
C LEU A 147 -1.04 19.19 18.50
N GLY A 148 -1.63 19.91 19.47
CA GLY A 148 -1.33 21.30 19.78
C GLY A 148 0.15 21.52 20.14
N LYS A 149 0.72 20.64 20.98
CA LYS A 149 2.14 20.67 21.35
C LYS A 149 3.05 20.56 20.13
N ARG A 150 2.80 19.58 19.25
CA ARG A 150 3.59 19.37 18.03
C ARG A 150 3.49 20.52 17.03
N LEU A 151 2.34 21.19 16.96
CA LEU A 151 2.15 22.37 16.12
C LEU A 151 2.82 23.62 16.71
N GLY A 152 2.81 23.76 18.04
CA GLY A 152 3.50 24.84 18.76
C GLY A 152 5.02 24.75 18.67
N GLU A 153 5.58 23.53 18.75
CA GLU A 153 7.02 23.27 18.62
C GLU A 153 7.57 23.67 17.25
N LYS A 154 6.79 23.55 16.18
CA LYS A 154 7.21 23.90 14.81
C LYS A 154 7.38 25.40 14.56
N LYS A 155 6.95 26.28 15.49
CA LYS A 155 7.11 27.74 15.40
C LYS A 155 8.35 28.29 16.11
N GLY A 156 9.17 27.43 16.72
CA GLY A 156 10.36 27.83 17.50
C GLY A 156 11.72 27.49 16.89
N GLY A 157 11.80 27.19 15.59
CA GLY A 157 13.05 26.85 14.88
C GLY A 157 13.22 27.65 13.60
#